data_AF-A0A1M5X006-F1
#
_entry.id   AF-A0A1M5X006-F1
#
_cell.length_a   1.000
_cell.length_b   1.000
_cell.length_c   1.000
_cell.angle_alpha   90.00
_cell.angle_beta   90.00
_cell.angle_gamma   90.00
#
_symmetry.space_group_name_H-M   'P 1'
#
loop_
_entity.id
_entity.type
_entity.pdbx_description
1 polymer ?
#
loop_
_entity_poly.entity_id
_entity_poly.type
_entity_poly.pdbx_seq_one_letter_code
_entity_poly.pdbx_strand_id
1 'polypeptide(L)' 'MSNKTAPKDTEQKSATPHPGMMGDGTEEQNLDQPGNPAARIKKDEVDAAFSKDTAKTK' A
#
# COMPACT_ATOMS: atom_id res chain seq x y z
N MET A 1 -22.97 9.30 -28.34
CA MET A 1 -23.35 7.87 -28.30
C MET A 1 -22.52 7.18 -27.22
N SER A 2 -23.17 6.33 -26.43
CA SER A 2 -22.61 5.37 -25.44
C SER A 2 -22.18 5.87 -24.05
N ASN A 3 -23.20 5.93 -23.19
CA ASN A 3 -23.33 5.30 -21.87
C ASN A 3 -22.17 4.43 -21.35
N LYS A 4 -21.76 4.66 -20.09
CA LYS A 4 -21.32 3.60 -19.18
C LYS A 4 -21.86 3.87 -17.77
N THR A 5 -22.55 2.87 -17.26
CA THR A 5 -23.25 2.80 -15.96
C THR A 5 -22.27 2.68 -14.77
N ALA A 6 -22.74 3.11 -13.59
CA ALA A 6 -22.05 3.23 -12.30
C ALA A 6 -21.55 1.90 -11.67
N PRO A 7 -20.68 2.00 -10.64
CA PRO A 7 -21.07 1.50 -9.31
C PRO A 7 -20.72 2.52 -8.20
N LYS A 8 -21.72 2.93 -7.41
CA LYS A 8 -22.03 2.47 -6.04
C LYS A 8 -21.06 2.94 -4.96
N ASP A 9 -21.68 3.65 -4.02
CA ASP A 9 -21.20 4.15 -2.74
C ASP A 9 -20.04 3.37 -2.12
N THR A 10 -18.96 4.08 -1.86
CA THR A 10 -18.26 3.94 -0.58
C THR A 10 -17.96 5.35 -0.14
N GLU A 11 -18.61 5.77 0.93
CA GLU A 11 -18.48 7.09 1.55
C GLU A 11 -17.03 7.25 2.04
N GLN A 12 -16.12 7.57 1.12
CA GLN A 12 -14.80 8.08 1.45
C GLN A 12 -15.08 9.44 2.09
N LYS A 13 -14.96 9.50 3.42
CA LYS A 13 -14.91 10.76 4.16
C LYS A 13 -13.93 11.65 3.42
N SER A 14 -14.49 12.64 2.72
CA SER A 14 -13.74 13.55 1.87
C SER A 14 -12.68 14.20 2.75
N ALA A 15 -11.44 13.73 2.65
CA ALA A 15 -10.32 14.39 3.30
C ALA A 15 -10.33 15.83 2.79
N THR A 16 -10.32 16.78 3.72
CA THR A 16 -10.37 18.20 3.38
C THR A 16 -9.29 18.47 2.32
N PRO A 17 -9.64 18.92 1.11
CA PRO A 17 -8.65 19.17 0.08
C PRO A 17 -7.80 20.35 0.55
N HIS A 18 -6.61 20.06 1.05
CA HIS A 18 -5.63 21.08 1.42
C HIS A 18 -5.01 21.62 0.14
N PRO A 19 -5.31 22.87 -0.27
CA PRO A 19 -4.76 23.41 -1.50
C PRO A 19 -3.24 23.50 -1.37
N GLY A 20 -2.51 22.80 -2.26
CA GLY A 20 -1.05 22.69 -2.22
C GLY A 20 -0.51 21.36 -1.67
N MET A 21 -1.37 20.42 -1.27
CA MET A 21 -0.94 19.08 -0.83
C MET A 21 -0.71 18.20 -2.06
N MET A 22 0.56 18.02 -2.42
CA MET A 22 1.01 17.17 -3.51
C MET A 22 1.01 15.71 -3.02
N GLY A 23 -0.08 14.98 -3.26
CA GLY A 23 -0.23 13.57 -2.88
C GLY A 23 -0.94 13.34 -1.53
N ASP A 24 -1.44 12.14 -1.33
CA ASP A 24 -2.06 11.69 -0.08
C ASP A 24 -1.02 11.32 1.01
N GLY A 25 0.26 11.58 0.73
CA GLY A 25 1.40 11.25 1.58
C GLY A 25 1.72 9.75 1.67
N THR A 26 0.98 8.91 0.95
CA THR A 26 1.15 7.46 0.94
C THR A 26 1.63 6.91 -0.40
N GLU A 27 1.59 7.72 -1.46
CA GLU A 27 2.12 7.37 -2.77
C GLU A 27 3.66 7.33 -2.77
N GLU A 28 4.22 6.17 -3.12
CA GLU A 28 5.65 5.94 -3.28
C GLU A 28 6.20 6.92 -4.32
N GLN A 29 7.02 7.88 -3.85
CA GLN A 29 7.67 8.85 -4.70
C GLN A 29 8.69 8.13 -5.59
N ASN A 30 8.37 7.98 -6.87
CA ASN A 30 9.31 7.48 -7.87
C ASN A 30 10.33 8.57 -8.21
N LEU A 31 11.38 8.70 -7.40
CA LEU A 31 12.43 9.73 -7.52
C LEU A 31 13.51 9.40 -8.57
N ASP A 32 13.27 8.41 -9.44
CA ASP A 32 14.26 7.80 -10.36
C ASP A 32 15.58 7.39 -9.67
N GLN A 33 15.55 7.21 -8.35
CA GLN A 33 16.70 6.78 -7.58
C GLN A 33 16.82 5.25 -7.67
N PRO A 34 18.02 4.71 -7.98
CA PRO A 34 18.22 3.27 -7.92
C PRO A 34 18.06 2.79 -6.48
N GLY A 35 17.08 1.92 -6.25
CA GLY A 35 16.91 1.27 -4.95
C GLY A 35 18.13 0.41 -4.58
N ASN A 36 18.32 0.13 -3.29
CA ASN A 36 19.41 -0.74 -2.82
C ASN A 36 18.94 -2.22 -2.78
N PRO A 37 19.40 -3.10 -3.71
CA PRO A 37 19.02 -4.51 -3.71
C PRO A 37 19.48 -5.27 -2.45
N ALA A 38 20.57 -4.84 -1.82
CA ALA A 38 21.11 -5.47 -0.63
C ALA A 38 20.30 -5.13 0.64
N ALA A 39 19.47 -4.08 0.60
CA ALA A 39 18.54 -3.74 1.67
C ALA A 39 17.22 -4.53 1.58
N ARG A 40 17.08 -5.43 0.59
CA ARG A 40 15.92 -6.33 0.52
C ARG A 40 15.93 -7.28 1.70
N ILE A 41 14.76 -7.50 2.26
CA ILE A 41 14.53 -8.54 3.27
C ILE A 41 14.96 -9.90 2.73
N LYS A 42 15.63 -10.67 3.57
CA LYS A 42 16.09 -12.02 3.22
C LYS A 42 14.92 -13.00 3.29
N LYS A 43 15.07 -14.11 2.57
CA LYS A 43 14.08 -15.19 2.60
C LYS A 43 13.83 -15.69 4.03
N ASP A 44 14.89 -15.84 4.82
CA ASP A 44 14.79 -16.27 6.23
C ASP A 44 14.02 -15.26 7.10
N GLU A 45 14.12 -13.96 6.82
CA GLU A 45 13.38 -12.92 7.56
C GLU A 45 11.90 -12.93 7.19
N VAL A 46 11.59 -13.13 5.91
CA VAL A 46 10.21 -13.35 5.44
C VAL A 46 9.65 -14.61 6.07
N ASP A 47 10.41 -15.70 6.04
CA ASP A 47 9.96 -16.97 6.57
C ASP A 47 9.79 -16.90 8.09
N ALA A 48 10.67 -16.21 8.84
CA ALA A 48 10.48 -16.02 10.26
C ALA A 48 9.22 -15.18 10.60
N ALA A 49 8.94 -14.12 9.83
CA ALA A 49 7.80 -13.24 10.09
C ALA A 49 6.45 -13.86 9.72
N PHE A 50 6.43 -14.73 8.71
CA PHE A 50 5.21 -15.35 8.17
C PHE A 50 5.12 -16.86 8.41
N SER A 51 6.11 -17.46 9.08
CA SER A 51 5.99 -18.81 9.61
C SER A 51 4.79 -18.79 10.53
N LYS A 52 3.75 -19.51 10.11
CA LYS A 52 2.58 -19.72 10.95
C LYS A 52 3.11 -20.41 12.18
N ASP A 53 3.13 -19.71 13.31
CA ASP A 53 3.22 -20.33 14.62
C ASP A 53 2.05 -21.33 14.70
N THR A 54 2.31 -22.57 14.33
CA THR A 54 1.43 -23.70 14.66
C THR A 54 1.42 -23.96 16.17
N ALA A 55 2.07 -23.10 16.95
CA ALA A 55 1.98 -22.98 18.40
C ALA A 55 0.98 -21.89 18.83
N LYS A 56 -0.23 -21.87 18.25
CA LYS A 56 -1.40 -21.57 19.07
C LYS A 56 -1.85 -22.87 19.71
N THR A 57 -1.17 -23.18 20.81
CA THR A 57 -1.58 -24.24 21.73
C THR A 57 -3.02 -23.98 22.17
N LYS A 58 -3.84 -25.02 21.95
CA LYS A 58 -5.17 -25.37 22.48
C LYS A 58 -5.73 -24.52 23.62
#